data_AF-A0A9D6XKQ0-F1
#
_entry.id   AF-A0A9D6XKQ0-F1
#
_cell.length_a   1.000
_cell.length_b   1.000
_cell.length_c   1.000
_cell.angle_alpha   90.00
_cell.angle_beta   90.00
_cell.angle_gamma   90.00
#
_symmetry.space_group_name_H-M   'P 1'
#
loop_
_entity.id
_entity.type
_entity.pdbx_description
1 polymer ?
#
loop_
_entity_poly.entity_id
_entity_poly.type
_entity_poly.pdbx_seq_one_letter_code
_entity_poly.pdbx_strand_id
1 'polypeptide(L)'
;MTYLEWIAIFWGIPIAAFLLLDFKIFVRFKHIFFKILVGILMFGYVAEIIALSTGLWSFPKGLSGVFLFTIPIEEYLWTGLYAVIPIFLTLFFLERKKLWC
;
A
#
# COMPACT_ATOMS: atom_id res chain seq x y z
N MET A 1 17.22 -13.11 3.68
CA MET A 1 15.85 -12.59 3.76
C MET A 1 15.41 -12.24 2.35
N THR A 2 14.31 -12.82 1.87
CA THR A 2 13.75 -12.51 0.55
C THR A 2 13.03 -11.15 0.58
N TYR A 3 12.82 -10.53 -0.59
CA TYR A 3 12.09 -9.25 -0.63
C TYR A 3 10.64 -9.42 -0.13
N LEU A 4 10.01 -10.56 -0.44
CA LEU A 4 8.69 -10.91 0.09
C LEU A 4 8.66 -11.03 1.62
N GLU A 5 9.67 -11.65 2.23
CA GLU A 5 9.80 -11.70 3.70
C GLU A 5 9.93 -10.29 4.28
N TRP A 6 10.72 -9.42 3.65
CA TRP A 6 10.85 -8.02 4.06
C TRP A 6 9.49 -7.29 4.00
N ILE A 7 8.78 -7.41 2.88
CA ILE A 7 7.45 -6.80 2.71
C ILE A 7 6.47 -7.30 3.79
N ALA A 8 6.44 -8.61 4.02
CA ALA A 8 5.53 -9.21 5.00
C ALA A 8 5.81 -8.73 6.43
N ILE A 9 7.07 -8.65 6.83
CA ILE A 9 7.46 -8.24 8.19
C ILE A 9 7.23 -6.74 8.39
N PHE A 10 7.69 -5.90 7.47
CA PHE A 10 7.69 -4.45 7.67
C PHE A 10 6.37 -3.78 7.31
N TRP A 11 5.55 -4.37 6.43
CA TRP A 11 4.26 -3.79 6.03
C TRP A 11 3.08 -4.65 6.47
N GLY A 12 3.18 -5.97 6.30
CA GLY A 12 2.11 -6.90 6.68
C GLY A 12 1.81 -6.86 8.19
N ILE A 13 2.84 -6.93 9.05
CA ILE A 13 2.64 -6.91 10.51
C ILE A 13 2.01 -5.60 10.99
N PRO A 14 2.48 -4.40 10.60
CA PRO A 14 1.82 -3.15 11.00
C PRO A 14 0.37 -3.07 10.52
N ILE A 15 0.07 -3.48 9.29
CA ILE A 15 -1.30 -3.49 8.77
C ILE A 15 -2.19 -4.42 9.59
N ALA A 16 -1.70 -5.62 9.91
CA ALA A 16 -2.42 -6.56 10.76
C ALA A 16 -2.65 -5.96 12.17
N ALA A 17 -1.65 -5.29 12.75
CA ALA A 17 -1.78 -4.62 14.04
C ALA A 17 -2.84 -3.49 13.99
N PHE A 18 -2.85 -2.67 12.93
CA PHE A 18 -3.87 -1.62 12.74
C PHE A 18 -5.27 -2.21 12.58
N LEU A 19 -5.41 -3.27 11.80
CA LEU A 19 -6.68 -3.98 11.62
C LEU A 19 -7.19 -4.58 12.94
N LEU A 20 -6.30 -5.10 13.79
CA LEU A 20 -6.67 -5.62 15.11
C LEU A 20 -7.05 -4.51 16.10
N LEU A 21 -6.36 -3.37 16.06
CA LEU A 21 -6.63 -2.24 16.95
C LEU A 21 -8.01 -1.63 16.71
N ASP A 22 -8.41 -1.45 15.44
CA ASP A 22 -9.69 -0.82 15.14
C ASP A 22 -10.33 -1.29 13.82
N PHE A 23 -10.64 -2.59 13.76
CA PHE A 23 -11.35 -3.21 12.63
C PHE A 23 -12.67 -2.49 12.29
N LYS A 24 -13.30 -1.84 13.28
CA LYS A 24 -14.59 -1.16 13.10
C LYS A 24 -14.47 0.04 12.15
N ILE A 25 -13.37 0.78 12.19
CA ILE A 25 -13.11 1.91 11.27
C ILE A 25 -13.10 1.41 9.83
N PHE A 26 -12.38 0.31 9.59
CA PHE A 26 -12.29 -0.29 8.27
C PHE A 26 -13.66 -0.68 7.72
N VAL A 27 -14.46 -1.39 8.52
CA VAL A 27 -15.80 -1.84 8.12
C VAL A 27 -16.72 -0.64 7.85
N ARG A 28 -16.67 0.38 8.69
CA ARG A 28 -17.47 1.60 8.58
C ARG A 28 -17.15 2.40 7.31
N PHE A 29 -15.86 2.57 7.01
CA PHE A 29 -15.39 3.41 5.91
C PHE A 29 -14.87 2.62 4.70
N LYS A 30 -15.24 1.33 4.58
CA LYS A 30 -14.75 0.43 3.51
C LYS A 30 -14.82 1.04 2.12
N HIS A 31 -15.92 1.73 1.78
CA HIS A 31 -16.09 2.33 0.45
C HIS A 31 -15.11 3.47 0.19
N ILE A 32 -14.81 4.28 1.20
CA ILE A 32 -13.85 5.38 1.10
C ILE A 32 -12.44 4.80 1.03
N PHE A 33 -12.13 3.82 1.89
CA PHE A 33 -10.87 3.09 1.87
C PHE A 33 -10.57 2.53 0.47
N PHE A 34 -11.51 1.79 -0.12
CA PHE A 34 -11.34 1.19 -1.45
C PHE A 34 -11.15 2.25 -2.54
N LYS A 35 -11.91 3.36 -2.51
CA LYS A 35 -11.74 4.45 -3.48
C LYS A 35 -10.35 5.07 -3.40
N ILE A 36 -9.87 5.35 -2.19
CA ILE A 36 -8.53 5.94 -1.99
C ILE A 36 -7.45 4.92 -2.41
N LEU A 37 -7.59 3.66 -2.02
CA LEU A 37 -6.64 2.61 -2.38
C LEU A 37 -6.53 2.47 -3.90
N VAL A 38 -7.67 2.35 -4.60
CA VAL A 38 -7.69 2.25 -6.07
C VAL A 38 -7.07 3.50 -6.72
N GLY A 39 -7.37 4.69 -6.19
CA GLY A 39 -6.75 5.93 -6.65
C GLY A 39 -5.23 5.91 -6.51
N ILE A 40 -4.72 5.57 -5.31
CA ILE A 40 -3.28 5.49 -5.04
C ILE A 40 -2.62 4.45 -5.94
N LEU A 41 -3.23 3.27 -6.11
CA LEU A 41 -2.67 2.23 -6.98
C LEU A 41 -2.59 2.69 -8.45
N MET A 42 -3.67 3.27 -8.99
CA MET A 42 -3.67 3.75 -10.38
C MET A 42 -2.60 4.82 -10.60
N PHE A 43 -2.51 5.83 -9.73
CA PHE A 43 -1.50 6.88 -9.87
C PHE A 43 -0.08 6.40 -9.54
N GLY A 44 0.06 5.57 -8.51
CA GLY A 44 1.33 5.03 -8.04
C GLY A 44 2.01 4.16 -9.09
N TYR A 45 1.28 3.24 -9.73
CA TYR A 45 1.85 2.41 -10.77
C TYR A 45 2.23 3.20 -12.03
N VAL A 46 1.43 4.20 -12.41
CA VAL A 46 1.81 5.09 -13.53
C VAL A 46 3.10 5.83 -13.20
N ALA A 47 3.24 6.35 -11.98
CA ALA A 47 4.46 7.02 -11.53
C ALA A 47 5.67 6.08 -11.50
N GLU A 48 5.51 4.83 -11.04
CA GLU A 48 6.57 3.81 -11.06
C GLU A 48 7.04 3.49 -12.49
N ILE A 49 6.12 3.29 -13.43
CA ILE A 49 6.47 3.04 -14.84
C ILE A 49 7.29 4.22 -15.41
N ILE A 50 6.90 5.46 -15.09
CA ILE A 50 7.63 6.66 -15.52
C ILE A 50 9.02 6.71 -14.84
N ALA A 51 9.10 6.45 -13.54
CA ALA A 51 10.35 6.48 -12.79
C ALA A 51 11.36 5.42 -13.29
N LEU A 52 10.86 4.24 -13.67
CA LEU A 52 11.67 3.17 -14.25
C LEU A 52 12.14 3.51 -15.67
N SER A 53 11.24 4.02 -16.51
CA SER A 53 11.59 4.38 -17.89
C SER A 53 12.56 5.56 -17.98
N THR A 54 12.57 6.44 -16.97
CA THR A 54 13.52 7.56 -16.84
C THR A 54 14.81 7.19 -16.10
N GLY A 55 14.91 5.97 -15.55
CA GLY A 55 16.06 5.52 -14.77
C GLY A 55 16.20 6.22 -13.40
N LEU A 56 15.17 6.94 -12.94
CA LEU A 56 15.12 7.55 -11.60
C LEU A 56 14.98 6.52 -10.49
N TRP A 57 14.43 5.34 -10.83
CA TRP A 57 14.22 4.25 -9.90
C TRP A 57 14.77 2.94 -10.45
N SER A 58 15.20 2.07 -9.54
CA SER A 58 15.61 0.71 -9.85
C SER A 58 15.21 -0.21 -8.71
N PHE A 59 14.90 -1.46 -9.04
CA PHE A 59 14.41 -2.42 -8.06
C PHE A 59 15.54 -3.01 -7.20
N PRO A 60 15.24 -3.37 -5.94
CA PRO A 60 16.20 -4.06 -5.08
C PRO A 60 16.57 -5.43 -5.64
N LYS A 61 17.74 -5.95 -5.24
CA LYS A 61 18.16 -7.32 -5.55
C LYS A 61 17.34 -8.33 -4.72
N GLY A 62 17.14 -9.55 -5.24
CA GLY A 62 16.44 -10.62 -4.50
C GLY A 62 14.92 -10.70 -4.76
N LEU A 63 14.48 -10.25 -5.93
CA LEU A 63 13.14 -10.46 -6.45
C LEU A 63 12.94 -11.93 -6.87
N SER A 64 11.69 -12.40 -6.86
CA SER A 64 11.30 -13.73 -7.36
C SER A 64 11.50 -13.88 -8.88
N GLY A 65 11.66 -12.77 -9.60
CA GLY A 65 11.78 -12.76 -11.05
C GLY A 65 10.44 -12.85 -11.79
N VAL A 66 9.31 -12.74 -11.08
CA VAL A 66 7.98 -12.66 -11.69
C VAL A 66 7.63 -11.21 -11.95
N PHE A 67 7.38 -10.87 -13.21
CA PHE A 67 7.06 -9.51 -13.65
C PHE A 67 5.65 -9.47 -14.23
N LEU A 68 4.93 -8.39 -13.92
CA LEU A 68 3.74 -7.99 -14.65
C LEU A 68 4.11 -6.71 -15.42
N PHE A 69 4.07 -6.77 -16.75
CA PHE A 69 4.68 -5.76 -17.62
C PHE A 69 6.18 -5.57 -17.29
N THR A 70 6.58 -4.39 -16.82
CA THR A 70 7.97 -4.02 -16.48
C THR A 70 8.23 -4.00 -14.97
N ILE A 71 7.20 -4.23 -14.15
CA ILE A 71 7.27 -4.11 -12.69
C ILE A 71 7.22 -5.51 -12.05
N PRO A 72 8.10 -5.82 -11.09
CA PRO A 72 8.05 -7.06 -10.31
C PRO A 72 6.74 -7.16 -9.53
N ILE A 73 6.15 -8.35 -9.44
CA ILE A 73 4.90 -8.55 -8.72
C ILE A 73 4.99 -8.12 -7.24
N GLU A 74 6.18 -8.19 -6.66
CA GLU A 74 6.45 -7.76 -5.29
C GLU A 74 6.27 -6.26 -5.09
N GLU A 75 6.55 -5.43 -6.10
CA GLU A 75 6.35 -3.99 -6.04
C GLU A 75 4.87 -3.65 -6.07
N TYR A 76 4.07 -4.40 -6.85
CA TYR A 76 2.62 -4.28 -6.80
C TYR A 76 2.08 -4.53 -5.39
N LEU A 77 2.58 -5.59 -4.73
CA LEU A 77 2.23 -5.91 -3.35
C LEU A 77 2.72 -4.84 -2.37
N TRP A 78 3.97 -4.40 -2.50
CA TRP A 78 4.55 -3.38 -1.65
C TRP A 78 3.77 -2.07 -1.73
N THR A 79 3.50 -1.56 -2.93
CA THR A 79 2.76 -0.31 -3.15
C THR A 79 1.33 -0.40 -2.63
N GLY A 80 0.67 -1.56 -2.79
CA GLY A 80 -0.64 -1.82 -2.20
C GLY A 80 -0.61 -1.77 -0.68
N LEU A 81 0.32 -2.49 -0.04
CA LEU A 81 0.45 -2.53 1.42
C LEU A 81 0.88 -1.19 2.01
N TYR A 82 1.85 -0.53 1.38
CA TYR A 82 2.28 0.82 1.73
C TYR A 82 1.11 1.80 1.74
N ALA A 83 0.21 1.73 0.76
CA ALA A 83 -0.96 2.60 0.69
C ALA A 83 -1.97 2.35 1.83
N VAL A 84 -2.09 1.12 2.34
CA VAL A 84 -3.05 0.78 3.41
C VAL A 84 -2.79 1.60 4.68
N ILE A 85 -1.54 1.74 5.10
CA ILE A 85 -1.16 2.41 6.35
C ILE A 85 -1.60 3.89 6.40
N PRO A 86 -1.19 4.77 5.45
CA PRO A 86 -1.61 6.17 5.46
C PRO A 86 -3.11 6.33 5.28
N ILE A 87 -3.79 5.45 4.54
CA ILE A 87 -5.26 5.47 4.45
C ILE A 87 -5.87 5.19 5.82
N PHE A 88 -5.42 4.14 6.52
CA PHE A 88 -5.91 3.82 7.86
C PHE A 88 -5.67 4.93 8.85
N LEU A 89 -4.45 5.47 8.90
CA LEU A 89 -4.11 6.59 9.78
C LEU A 89 -5.00 7.80 9.48
N THR A 90 -5.21 8.12 8.20
CA THR A 90 -6.07 9.22 7.78
C THR A 90 -7.51 9.02 8.27
N LEU A 91 -8.10 7.84 8.01
CA LEU A 91 -9.46 7.52 8.45
C LEU A 91 -9.58 7.53 9.98
N PHE A 92 -8.60 6.99 10.69
CA PHE A 92 -8.53 6.99 12.16
C PHE A 92 -8.54 8.42 12.72
N PHE A 93 -7.71 9.32 12.18
CA PHE A 93 -7.68 10.71 12.63
C PHE A 93 -8.96 11.47 12.27
N LEU A 94 -9.54 11.24 11.09
CA LEU A 94 -10.82 11.87 10.69
C LEU A 94 -11.97 11.44 11.60
N GLU A 95 -12.06 10.16 11.93
CA GLU A 95 -13.05 9.64 12.87
C GLU A 95 -12.89 10.21 14.28
N ARG A 96 -11.66 10.24 14.81
CA ARG A 96 -11.37 10.81 16.14
C ARG A 96 -11.72 12.30 16.23
N LYS A 97 -11.52 13.05 15.14
CA LYS A 97 -11.87 14.47 15.08
C LYS A 97 -13.38 14.72 14.83
N LYS A 98 -14.19 13.68 14.62
CA LYS A 98 -15.62 13.77 14.26
C LYS A 98 -15.87 14.74 13.11
N LEU A 99 -14.96 14.81 12.14
CA LEU A 99 -15.08 15.71 10.98
C LEU A 99 -16.06 15.20 9.90
N TRP A 100 -16.77 14.12 10.19
CA TRP A 100 -17.85 13.61 9.37
C TRP A 100 -19.12 14.41 9.69
N CYS A 101 -19.23 15.58 9.05
CA CYS A 101 -20.48 16.34 8.98
C CYS A 101 -21.54 15.57 8.18
#